data_AF-A0A3S0CEA3-F1
#
_entry.id   AF-A0A3S0CEA3-F1
#
_cell.length_a   1.000
_cell.length_b   1.000
_cell.length_c   1.000
_cell.angle_alpha   90.00
_cell.angle_beta   90.00
_cell.angle_gamma   90.00
#
_symmetry.space_group_name_H-M   'P 1'
#
loop_
_entity.id
_entity.type
_entity.pdbx_description
1 polymer ?
#
loop_
_entity_poly.entity_id
_entity_poly.type
_entity_poly.pdbx_seq_one_letter_code
_entity_poly.pdbx_strand_id
1 'polypeptide(L)'
;MNAPTTCLAQAHLRPSSGLTRLSRAALLSGLMVFAATSAMAVSFSETDLVSDLPGRAAIQDPNLVNAWGISFAPTRPFWISDNGTGLTTLYGGMPG
;
A
#
# COMPACT_ATOMS: atom_id res chain seq x y z
N MET A 1 -17.10 -31.82 -5.64
CA MET A 1 -16.91 -31.28 -7.00
C MET A 1 -15.50 -30.69 -7.03
N ASN A 2 -14.41 -31.42 -7.31
CA ASN A 2 -14.01 -32.12 -8.55
C ASN A 2 -14.24 -31.21 -9.77
N ALA A 3 -13.29 -30.71 -10.55
CA ALA A 3 -11.81 -30.60 -10.58
C ALA A 3 -11.50 -29.36 -11.46
N PRO A 4 -10.24 -28.94 -11.69
CA PRO A 4 -9.67 -29.36 -12.98
C PRO A 4 -8.17 -29.69 -12.98
N THR A 5 -7.90 -30.79 -13.68
CA THR A 5 -6.67 -31.16 -14.38
C THR A 5 -5.95 -29.98 -15.04
N THR A 6 -4.64 -29.84 -14.78
CA THR A 6 -3.72 -29.22 -15.74
C THR A 6 -2.55 -30.15 -15.99
N CYS A 7 -2.56 -30.67 -17.21
CA CYS A 7 -1.53 -31.46 -17.86
C CYS A 7 -0.23 -30.67 -17.94
N LEU A 8 0.83 -31.12 -17.26
CA LEU A 8 2.21 -30.89 -17.69
C LEU A 8 3.01 -32.17 -17.45
N ALA A 9 3.34 -32.79 -18.59
CA ALA A 9 4.28 -33.87 -18.79
C ALA A 9 5.40 -33.95 -17.72
N GLN A 10 5.33 -34.96 -16.87
CA GLN A 10 6.50 -35.41 -16.11
C GLN A 10 7.43 -36.15 -17.08
N ALA A 11 8.39 -35.40 -17.62
CA ALA A 11 9.57 -35.96 -18.25
C ALA A 11 10.28 -36.87 -17.23
N HIS A 12 10.33 -38.16 -17.54
CA HIS A 12 11.11 -39.17 -16.85
C HIS A 12 12.60 -38.79 -16.89
N LEU A 13 13.06 -38.01 -15.92
CA LEU A 13 14.50 -37.79 -15.71
C LEU A 13 15.02 -38.89 -14.79
N ARG A 14 15.70 -39.85 -15.43
CA ARG A 14 16.40 -40.98 -14.83
C ARG A 14 17.41 -40.48 -13.77
N PRO A 15 17.44 -41.04 -12.56
CA PRO A 15 18.47 -40.72 -11.59
C PRO A 15 19.75 -41.42 -12.02
N SER A 16 20.65 -40.71 -12.70
CA SER A 16 22.04 -41.16 -12.82
C SER A 16 22.80 -40.64 -11.60
N SER A 17 22.90 -41.51 -10.59
CA SER A 17 23.79 -41.37 -9.45
C SER A 17 25.25 -41.38 -9.91
N GLY A 18 25.75 -40.19 -10.27
CA GLY A 18 27.16 -39.91 -10.48
C GLY A 18 27.74 -39.24 -9.24
N LEU A 19 28.44 -40.02 -8.42
CA LEU A 19 29.31 -39.50 -7.37
C LEU A 19 30.37 -38.60 -8.00
N THR A 20 30.49 -37.36 -7.53
CA THR A 20 31.79 -36.68 -7.56
C THR A 20 31.89 -35.78 -6.33
N ARG A 21 32.67 -36.27 -5.36
CA ARG A 21 33.26 -35.47 -4.28
C ARG A 21 34.16 -34.38 -4.89
N LEU A 22 34.50 -33.37 -4.08
CA LEU A 22 35.49 -32.28 -4.24
C LEU A 22 34.75 -30.93 -4.39
N SER A 23 34.88 -29.91 -3.53
CA SER A 23 35.81 -29.63 -2.43
C SER A 23 35.19 -28.55 -1.54
N ARG A 24 35.23 -28.72 -0.21
CA ARG A 24 34.88 -27.68 0.77
C ARG A 24 36.02 -26.65 0.86
N ALA A 25 36.18 -25.76 -0.11
CA ALA A 25 37.17 -24.67 -0.03
C ALA A 25 36.92 -23.52 -1.02
N ALA A 26 35.73 -22.92 -0.96
CA ALA A 26 35.52 -21.57 -1.50
C ALA A 26 34.43 -20.86 -0.67
N LEU A 27 34.72 -20.73 0.62
CA LEU A 27 33.98 -19.89 1.56
C LEU A 27 34.30 -18.42 1.25
N LEU A 28 33.24 -17.59 1.14
CA LEU A 28 33.17 -16.17 1.53
C LEU A 28 33.54 -15.04 0.54
N SER A 29 33.06 -15.04 -0.72
CA SER A 29 33.23 -13.86 -1.59
C SER A 29 32.02 -13.56 -2.50
N GLY A 30 30.85 -13.25 -1.93
CA GLY A 30 29.68 -12.92 -2.75
C GLY A 30 28.60 -12.08 -2.06
N LEU A 31 28.93 -11.39 -0.97
CA LEU A 31 27.99 -10.56 -0.22
C LEU A 31 28.52 -9.11 -0.17
N MET A 32 28.18 -8.28 -1.17
CA MET A 32 28.07 -6.81 -1.03
C MET A 32 27.97 -6.13 -2.41
N VAL A 33 26.90 -6.39 -3.18
CA VAL A 33 26.45 -5.37 -4.15
C VAL A 33 24.93 -5.36 -4.17
N PHE A 34 24.31 -5.04 -3.04
CA PHE A 34 22.96 -4.49 -3.06
C PHE A 34 23.15 -2.97 -2.94
N ALA A 35 23.27 -2.33 -4.11
CA ALA A 35 23.45 -0.89 -4.19
C ALA A 35 22.33 -0.20 -3.40
N ALA A 36 22.71 0.57 -2.39
CA ALA A 36 21.79 1.42 -1.65
C ALA A 36 21.30 2.53 -2.59
N THR A 37 20.21 2.28 -3.30
CA THR A 37 19.47 3.35 -3.97
C THR A 37 18.90 4.21 -2.85
N SER A 38 19.49 5.39 -2.62
CA SER A 38 18.91 6.38 -1.72
C SER A 38 17.56 6.80 -2.30
N ALA A 39 16.47 6.23 -1.77
CA ALA A 39 15.13 6.69 -2.10
C ALA A 39 15.03 8.14 -1.61
N MET A 40 14.87 9.08 -2.53
CA MET A 40 14.60 10.47 -2.17
C MET A 40 13.19 10.51 -1.58
N ALA A 41 13.10 10.52 -0.25
CA ALA A 41 11.83 10.63 0.44
C ALA A 41 11.33 12.08 0.30
N VAL A 42 10.20 12.26 -0.39
CA VAL A 42 9.48 13.54 -0.37
C VAL A 42 8.77 13.61 0.97
N SER A 43 9.07 14.64 1.75
CA SER A 43 8.35 14.94 2.98
C SER A 43 7.17 15.87 2.67
N PHE A 44 6.00 15.51 3.17
CA PHE A 44 4.80 16.34 3.08
C PHE A 44 4.45 16.83 4.48
N SER A 45 4.16 18.12 4.60
CA SER A 45 3.55 18.66 5.82
C SER A 45 2.05 18.58 5.64
N GLU A 46 1.41 17.67 6.35
CA GLU A 46 -0.05 17.60 6.42
C GLU A 46 -0.57 18.69 7.37
N THR A 47 -1.74 19.21 7.07
CA THR A 47 -2.47 20.12 7.98
C THR A 47 -3.91 19.63 8.05
N ASP A 48 -4.28 19.11 9.20
CA ASP A 48 -5.61 18.57 9.43
C ASP A 48 -6.63 19.73 9.48
N LEU A 49 -7.53 19.77 8.49
CA LEU A 49 -8.56 20.81 8.39
C LEU A 49 -9.82 20.47 9.19
N VAL A 50 -10.30 19.22 9.07
CA VAL A 50 -11.50 18.73 9.75
C VAL A 50 -11.24 17.36 10.35
N SER A 51 -11.69 17.13 11.58
CA SER A 51 -11.61 15.82 12.25
C SER A 51 -12.79 15.62 13.20
N ASP A 52 -13.20 14.37 13.41
CA ASP A 52 -14.13 13.97 14.47
C ASP A 52 -13.52 14.03 15.87
N LEU A 53 -12.19 14.01 15.96
CA LEU A 53 -11.45 13.99 17.22
C LEU A 53 -11.18 15.40 17.77
N PRO A 54 -11.38 15.63 19.09
CA PRO A 54 -11.16 16.93 19.69
C PRO A 54 -9.68 17.31 19.65
N GLY A 55 -9.39 18.54 19.18
CA GLY A 55 -8.05 19.12 19.17
C GLY A 55 -7.11 18.59 18.08
N ARG A 56 -7.60 17.74 17.17
CA ARG A 56 -6.79 17.18 16.07
C ARG A 56 -6.71 18.08 14.84
N ALA A 57 -7.81 18.75 14.51
CA ALA A 57 -7.95 19.60 13.33
C ALA A 57 -8.45 21.00 13.71
N ALA A 58 -8.39 21.93 12.76
CA ALA A 58 -8.92 23.28 12.95
C ALA A 58 -10.44 23.29 13.21
N ILE A 59 -11.17 22.39 12.56
CA ILE A 59 -12.63 22.24 12.70
C ILE A 59 -12.93 20.84 13.24
N GLN A 60 -13.72 20.77 14.31
CA GLN A 60 -14.22 19.49 14.81
C GLN A 60 -15.59 19.19 14.20
N ASP A 61 -15.73 18.05 13.52
CA ASP A 61 -16.99 17.55 12.98
C ASP A 61 -17.27 16.12 13.46
N PRO A 62 -18.14 15.95 14.47
CA PRO A 62 -18.49 14.63 15.00
C PRO A 62 -19.15 13.69 13.97
N ASN A 63 -19.63 14.20 12.83
CA ASN A 63 -20.28 13.39 11.81
C ASN A 63 -19.30 12.78 10.80
N LEU A 64 -18.06 13.29 10.73
CA LEU A 64 -16.99 12.87 9.83
C LEU A 64 -16.35 11.54 10.27
N VAL A 65 -17.18 10.52 10.47
CA VAL A 65 -16.73 9.22 10.95
C VAL A 65 -16.47 8.31 9.75
N ASN A 66 -15.27 7.74 9.70
CA ASN A 66 -14.87 6.76 8.68
C ASN A 66 -15.06 7.29 7.25
N ALA A 67 -14.50 8.49 6.99
CA ALA A 67 -14.56 9.10 5.66
C ALA A 67 -13.78 8.28 4.63
N TRP A 68 -14.43 7.89 3.54
CA TRP A 68 -13.84 7.02 2.51
C TRP A 68 -13.80 7.62 1.10
N GLY A 69 -14.49 8.74 0.87
CA GLY A 69 -14.58 9.34 -0.45
C GLY A 69 -14.60 10.85 -0.37
N ILE A 70 -13.91 11.48 -1.32
CA ILE A 70 -13.94 12.92 -1.54
C ILE A 70 -14.23 13.22 -3.01
N SER A 71 -15.13 14.17 -3.25
CA SER A 71 -15.37 14.76 -4.57
C SER A 71 -15.27 16.27 -4.46
N PHE A 72 -14.56 16.89 -5.40
CA PHE A 72 -14.35 18.33 -5.39
C PHE A 72 -14.29 18.88 -6.81
N ALA A 73 -14.59 20.17 -6.94
CA ALA A 73 -14.49 20.91 -8.19
C ALA A 73 -13.87 22.29 -7.92
N PRO A 74 -13.22 22.91 -8.92
CA PRO A 74 -12.62 24.22 -8.76
C PRO A 74 -13.64 25.23 -8.22
N THR A 75 -13.29 25.99 -7.18
CA THR A 75 -14.17 27.00 -6.53
C THR A 75 -15.53 26.48 -6.03
N ARG A 76 -15.73 25.17 -5.91
CA ARG A 76 -16.95 24.57 -5.38
C ARG A 76 -16.67 23.92 -4.02
N PRO A 77 -17.71 23.66 -3.21
CA PRO A 77 -17.58 22.91 -1.98
C PRO A 77 -16.95 21.52 -2.19
N PHE A 78 -16.44 20.94 -1.11
CA PHE A 78 -16.00 19.55 -1.05
C PHE A 78 -17.15 18.69 -0.52
N TRP A 79 -17.43 17.58 -1.19
CA TRP A 79 -18.34 16.55 -0.70
C TRP A 79 -17.52 15.40 -0.12
N ILE A 80 -17.83 15.02 1.11
CA ILE A 80 -17.22 13.88 1.78
C ILE A 80 -18.28 12.82 2.05
N SER A 81 -17.94 11.56 1.80
CA SER A 81 -18.80 10.42 2.16
C SER A 81 -18.41 9.89 3.53
N ASP A 82 -19.29 10.14 4.50
CA ASP A 82 -19.12 9.77 5.91
C ASP A 82 -19.72 8.38 6.15
N ASN A 83 -18.93 7.33 5.90
CA ASN A 83 -19.48 5.98 5.92
C ASN A 83 -19.98 5.54 7.31
N GLY A 84 -19.36 6.04 8.39
CA GLY A 84 -19.76 5.70 9.75
C GLY A 84 -21.12 6.27 10.15
N THR A 85 -21.47 7.46 9.65
CA THR A 85 -22.76 8.11 9.93
C THR A 85 -23.79 7.93 8.81
N GLY A 86 -23.36 7.44 7.64
CA GLY A 86 -24.20 7.28 6.46
C GLY A 86 -24.58 8.62 5.81
N LEU A 87 -23.77 9.66 6.02
CA LEU A 87 -24.03 11.02 5.55
C LEU A 87 -23.09 11.39 4.38
N THR A 88 -23.47 12.49 3.71
CA THR A 88 -22.58 13.21 2.81
C THR A 88 -22.43 14.63 3.33
N THR A 89 -21.30 14.93 3.95
CA THR A 89 -21.02 16.26 4.48
C THR A 89 -20.48 17.19 3.41
N LEU A 90 -20.95 18.44 3.42
CA LEU A 90 -20.57 19.49 2.49
C LEU A 90 -19.69 20.52 3.19
N TYR A 91 -18.40 20.59 2.82
CA TYR A 91 -17.49 21.62 3.32
C TYR A 91 -17.35 22.74 2.30
N GLY A 92 -17.65 23.98 2.70
CA GLY A 92 -17.46 25.16 1.85
C GLY A 92 -15.98 25.38 1.57
N GLY A 93 -15.63 25.63 0.30
CA GLY A 93 -14.28 26.08 -0.08
C GLY A 93 -13.98 27.46 0.52
N MET A 94 -12.71 27.71 0.84
CA MET A 94 -12.24 28.97 1.43
C MET A 94 -12.74 30.19 0.62
N PRO A 95 -13.24 31.26 1.27
CA PRO A 95 -13.52 32.51 0.57
C PRO A 95 -12.21 33.03 -0.03
N GLY A 96 -12.24 33.42 -1.31
CA GLY A 96 -11.07 33.95 -2.02
C GLY A 96 -10.47 35.19 -1.38
#